data_AF-A0A7C6EZH4-F1
#
_entry.id   AF-A0A7C6EZH4-F1
#
_cell.length_a   1.000
_cell.length_b   1.000
_cell.length_c   1.000
_cell.angle_alpha   90.00
_cell.angle_beta   90.00
_cell.angle_gamma   90.00
#
_symmetry.space_group_name_H-M   'P 1'
#
loop_
_entity.id
_entity.type
_entity.pdbx_description
1 polymer ?
#
loop_
_entity_poly.entity_id
_entity_poly.type
_entity_poly.pdbx_seq_one_letter_code
_entity_poly.pdbx_strand_id
1 'polypeptide(L)'
;EPISQASAEQRKGRCGREGPGICVRLFSEEDLAIRDRYTPPEIVRTNLAAVILQLMALKLGQVETFPFLDPPRGDAIRDGYKTLFEIGAVDESGKLTPLGRRLAKLPVDPRIARMILAAHDEGCLHEVLIIAAALEIDDPRLRPPERAEEADLAHAAFRHPDSDFLGYLKLWDFYQNLKSKLSRNQLQKACQQNFLSYNRLREWADIFRELQEIVGESGMKLGKRRDDATAIHRAVLAGLLSNVAMRHNRYEYTVAGGGKAYLWPGSGVFQNKPSWVVAAELVETGRRYLRVCAKIDPAWVEELAPHLVKKAYVDPFWSRRYGAAMVYEKVTLFGLPVVPRRRTPLGPVDPQTARQMLIQHGLVEGEINCDAAFFVHNQRLVRDMETAQIKLRRVDLLLGQWAQFDFYDQRIPSHVYDLAALLRWWKEASNSDPAILDMQASDVVREEPPTDINRQYPDHLLVEKVPLPLTYRFQPGHASDGVTLTIPVEVFHCLDPQRLDWLVPGMLEGKVAALIKSLPKEKRRRL
;
A
#
# COMPACT_ATOMS: atom_id res chain seq x y z
N GLU A 1 1.22 0.46 -42.88
CA GLU A 1 1.04 1.89 -43.17
C GLU A 1 1.36 2.17 -44.64
N PRO A 2 0.67 3.13 -45.28
CA PRO A 2 1.04 3.62 -46.60
C PRO A 2 2.43 4.27 -46.58
N ILE A 3 3.22 4.08 -47.65
CA ILE A 3 4.55 4.69 -47.77
C ILE A 3 4.46 6.14 -48.28
N SER A 4 5.37 7.01 -47.84
CA SER A 4 5.46 8.40 -48.32
C SER A 4 5.78 8.48 -49.82
N GLN A 5 5.49 9.64 -50.43
CA GLN A 5 5.81 9.90 -51.83
C GLN A 5 7.32 9.77 -52.09
N ALA A 6 8.16 10.34 -51.23
CA ALA A 6 9.61 10.22 -51.32
C ALA A 6 10.09 8.76 -51.25
N SER A 7 9.49 7.93 -50.37
CA SER A 7 9.79 6.49 -50.31
C SER A 7 9.34 5.75 -51.58
N ALA A 8 8.19 6.11 -52.14
CA ALA A 8 7.68 5.54 -53.39
C ALA A 8 8.56 5.90 -54.60
N GLU A 9 9.10 7.11 -54.64
CA GLU A 9 10.08 7.54 -55.65
C GLU A 9 11.44 6.87 -55.45
N GLN A 10 11.91 6.75 -54.21
CA GLN A 10 13.15 6.03 -53.93
C GLN A 10 13.04 4.56 -54.36
N ARG A 11 11.90 3.90 -54.11
CA ARG A 11 11.64 2.52 -54.56
C ARG A 11 11.61 2.41 -56.09
N LYS A 12 11.00 3.37 -56.79
CA LYS A 12 11.03 3.44 -58.26
C LYS A 12 12.45 3.58 -58.79
N GLY A 13 13.27 4.44 -58.17
CA GLY A 13 14.68 4.62 -58.54
C GLY A 13 15.54 3.36 -58.39
N ARG A 14 15.17 2.42 -57.52
CA ARG A 14 15.89 1.14 -57.39
C ARG A 14 15.79 0.26 -58.63
N CYS A 15 14.71 0.37 -59.40
CA CYS A 15 14.51 -0.38 -60.64
C CYS A 15 15.44 0.09 -61.77
N GLY A 16 16.01 1.31 -61.67
CA GLY A 16 16.81 1.94 -62.71
C GLY A 16 18.33 1.90 -62.51
N ARG A 17 18.85 1.02 -61.65
CA ARG A 17 20.26 1.07 -61.22
C ARG A 17 21.28 0.61 -62.26
N GLU A 18 20.93 -0.38 -63.08
CA GLU A 18 21.82 -0.96 -64.10
C GLU A 18 21.35 -0.65 -65.53
N GLY A 19 20.13 -0.11 -65.69
CA GLY A 19 19.53 0.22 -66.96
C GLY A 19 18.06 0.65 -66.80
N PRO A 20 17.31 0.90 -67.89
CA PRO A 20 15.89 1.23 -67.82
C PRO A 20 15.09 0.10 -67.16
N GLY A 21 14.38 0.41 -66.07
CA GLY A 21 13.56 -0.56 -65.34
C GLY A 21 12.13 -0.07 -65.14
N ILE A 22 11.23 -1.02 -64.89
CA ILE A 22 9.81 -0.77 -64.67
C ILE A 22 9.49 -0.95 -63.19
N CYS A 23 8.87 0.07 -62.58
CA CYS A 23 8.36 0.01 -61.22
C CYS A 23 6.84 -0.10 -61.26
N VAL A 24 6.29 -1.21 -60.79
CA VAL A 24 4.84 -1.40 -60.64
C VAL A 24 4.43 -1.06 -59.22
N ARG A 25 3.51 -0.11 -59.07
CA ARG A 25 2.93 0.31 -57.78
C ARG A 25 1.58 -0.38 -57.60
N LEU A 26 1.36 -1.00 -56.44
CA LEU A 26 0.11 -1.69 -56.11
C LEU A 26 -0.92 -0.76 -55.45
N PHE A 27 -0.92 0.51 -55.83
CA PHE A 27 -1.81 1.56 -55.34
C PHE A 27 -2.05 2.58 -56.46
N SER A 28 -3.18 3.28 -56.43
CA SER A 28 -3.54 4.26 -57.47
C SER A 28 -2.67 5.52 -57.41
N GLU A 29 -2.65 6.27 -58.51
CA GLU A 29 -1.97 7.56 -58.57
C GLU A 29 -2.64 8.60 -57.65
N GLU A 30 -3.96 8.58 -57.56
CA GLU A 30 -4.75 9.42 -56.65
C GLU A 30 -4.38 9.16 -55.18
N ASP A 31 -4.25 7.89 -54.78
CA ASP A 31 -3.80 7.51 -53.43
C ASP A 31 -2.37 8.03 -53.18
N LEU A 32 -1.45 7.90 -54.14
CA LEU A 32 -0.10 8.44 -53.99
C LEU A 32 -0.09 9.98 -53.82
N ALA A 33 -0.95 10.69 -54.55
CA ALA A 33 -1.00 12.15 -54.55
C ALA A 33 -1.47 12.73 -53.19
N ILE A 34 -2.34 12.01 -52.47
CA ILE A 34 -2.85 12.44 -51.15
C ILE A 34 -1.96 12.02 -49.97
N ARG A 35 -0.94 11.19 -50.20
CA ARG A 35 0.00 10.75 -49.14
C ARG A 35 1.01 11.84 -48.79
N ASP A 36 1.55 11.77 -47.58
CA ASP A 36 2.61 12.65 -47.13
C ASP A 36 3.84 12.58 -48.04
N ARG A 37 4.42 13.76 -48.31
CA ARG A 37 5.58 13.90 -49.19
C ARG A 37 6.81 13.18 -48.62
N TYR A 38 7.01 13.25 -47.31
CA TYR A 38 8.13 12.63 -46.60
C TYR A 38 7.62 11.70 -45.50
N THR A 39 8.41 10.67 -45.18
CA THR A 39 8.14 9.84 -44.01
C THR A 39 8.38 10.67 -42.75
N PRO A 40 7.46 10.69 -41.78
CA PRO A 40 7.65 11.46 -40.55
C PRO A 40 8.96 11.05 -39.83
N PRO A 41 9.74 12.02 -39.31
CA PRO A 41 10.97 11.74 -38.56
C PRO A 41 10.73 10.76 -37.40
N GLU A 42 11.75 9.98 -37.05
CA GLU A 42 11.67 8.98 -35.98
C GLU A 42 11.48 9.61 -34.60
N ILE A 43 12.07 10.78 -34.36
CA ILE A 43 11.91 11.56 -33.11
C ILE A 43 10.45 11.97 -32.83
N VAL A 44 9.61 12.02 -33.88
CA VAL A 44 8.17 12.31 -33.77
C VAL A 44 7.35 11.05 -33.47
N ARG A 45 7.94 9.86 -33.64
CA ARG A 45 7.24 8.56 -33.61
C ARG A 45 7.74 7.60 -32.51
N THR A 46 8.79 7.93 -31.78
CA THR A 46 9.45 7.04 -30.81
C THR A 46 9.45 7.62 -29.39
N ASN A 47 9.71 6.75 -28.41
CA ASN A 47 9.81 7.14 -27.01
C ASN A 47 11.05 8.02 -26.78
N LEU A 48 10.84 9.24 -26.27
CA LEU A 48 11.90 10.23 -26.05
C LEU A 48 12.65 10.08 -24.73
N ALA A 49 12.28 9.11 -23.88
CA ALA A 49 12.90 8.93 -22.56
C ALA A 49 14.44 8.84 -22.65
N ALA A 50 14.98 8.10 -23.61
CA ALA A 50 16.42 7.97 -23.81
C ALA A 50 17.07 9.32 -24.18
N VAL A 51 16.46 10.06 -25.11
CA VAL A 51 16.94 11.37 -25.57
C VAL A 51 16.92 12.40 -24.42
N ILE A 52 15.80 12.47 -23.70
CA ILE A 52 15.65 13.38 -22.55
C ILE A 52 16.69 13.07 -21.48
N LEU A 53 16.89 11.79 -21.15
CA LEU A 53 17.88 11.37 -20.16
C LEU A 53 19.31 11.79 -20.55
N GLN A 54 19.68 11.62 -21.83
CA GLN A 54 20.98 12.04 -22.34
C GLN A 54 21.17 13.56 -22.33
N LEU A 55 20.18 14.34 -22.77
CA LEU A 55 20.23 15.80 -22.72
C LEU A 55 20.42 16.30 -21.28
N MET A 56 19.71 15.72 -20.32
CA MET A 56 19.84 16.05 -18.90
C MET A 56 21.21 15.69 -18.34
N ALA A 57 21.73 14.50 -18.67
CA ALA A 57 23.04 14.05 -18.21
C ALA A 57 24.19 14.92 -18.74
N LEU A 58 24.08 15.37 -20.00
CA LEU A 58 25.03 16.27 -20.65
C LEU A 58 24.80 17.75 -20.32
N LYS A 59 23.75 18.08 -19.56
CA LYS A 59 23.36 19.46 -19.18
C LYS A 59 23.13 20.38 -20.38
N LEU A 60 22.51 19.85 -21.44
CA LEU A 60 22.28 20.57 -22.70
C LEU A 60 21.00 21.44 -22.72
N GLY A 61 20.34 21.61 -21.57
CA GLY A 61 19.13 22.41 -21.43
C GLY A 61 17.83 21.58 -21.41
N GLN A 62 16.69 22.27 -21.47
CA GLN A 62 15.36 21.64 -21.50
C GLN A 62 15.04 21.15 -22.90
N VAL A 63 14.41 19.96 -23.00
CA VAL A 63 14.05 19.33 -24.28
C VAL A 63 13.09 20.21 -25.10
N GLU A 64 12.23 20.97 -24.45
CA GLU A 64 11.28 21.89 -25.07
C GLU A 64 11.96 23.07 -25.80
N THR A 65 13.12 23.48 -25.29
CA THR A 65 13.91 24.60 -25.84
C THR A 65 15.09 24.15 -26.69
N PHE A 66 15.36 22.85 -26.74
CA PHE A 66 16.49 22.30 -27.47
C PHE A 66 16.25 22.46 -28.98
N PRO A 67 17.23 22.94 -29.77
CA PRO A 67 17.04 23.29 -31.17
C PRO A 67 17.05 22.05 -32.07
N PHE A 68 16.02 21.22 -31.98
CA PHE A 68 15.81 20.09 -32.89
C PHE A 68 15.48 20.58 -34.31
N LEU A 69 15.94 19.84 -35.33
CA LEU A 69 15.57 20.08 -36.73
C LEU A 69 14.04 19.98 -36.90
N ASP A 70 13.47 18.91 -36.35
CA ASP A 70 12.04 18.67 -36.24
C ASP A 70 11.69 18.49 -34.75
N PRO A 71 11.06 19.48 -34.10
CA PRO A 71 10.72 19.40 -32.68
C PRO A 71 9.79 18.23 -32.37
N PRO A 72 10.05 17.48 -31.28
CA PRO A 72 9.12 16.45 -30.84
C PRO A 72 7.79 17.03 -30.38
N ARG A 73 6.74 16.21 -30.44
CA ARG A 73 5.42 16.59 -29.96
C ARG A 73 5.39 16.69 -28.42
N GLY A 74 4.61 17.63 -27.89
CA GLY A 74 4.54 17.87 -26.44
C GLY A 74 3.96 16.71 -25.61
N ASP A 75 3.13 15.84 -26.20
CA ASP A 75 2.71 14.57 -25.61
C ASP A 75 3.87 13.57 -25.49
N ALA A 76 4.66 13.38 -26.55
CA ALA A 76 5.84 12.50 -26.52
C ALA A 76 6.88 12.94 -25.48
N ILE A 77 7.09 14.26 -25.31
CA ILE A 77 7.97 14.81 -24.27
C ILE A 77 7.45 14.44 -22.88
N ARG A 78 6.16 14.66 -22.62
CA ARG A 78 5.53 14.34 -21.32
C ARG A 78 5.59 12.84 -21.02
N ASP A 79 5.37 11.98 -22.01
CA ASP A 79 5.46 10.53 -21.86
C ASP A 79 6.90 10.06 -21.60
N GLY A 80 7.89 10.74 -22.19
CA GLY A 80 9.30 10.53 -21.90
C GLY A 80 9.65 10.85 -20.44
N TYR A 81 9.28 12.04 -19.96
CA TYR A 81 9.47 12.41 -18.55
C TYR A 81 8.70 11.49 -17.59
N LYS A 82 7.49 11.08 -17.95
CA LYS A 82 6.71 10.10 -17.18
C LYS A 82 7.45 8.78 -17.07
N THR A 83 7.97 8.24 -18.18
CA THR A 83 8.79 7.01 -18.17
C THR A 83 10.04 7.17 -17.29
N LEU A 84 10.73 8.31 -17.37
CA LEU A 84 11.90 8.59 -16.54
C LEU A 84 11.55 8.69 -15.05
N PHE A 85 10.41 9.28 -14.71
CA PHE A 85 9.92 9.33 -13.33
C PHE A 85 9.54 7.93 -12.84
N GLU A 86 8.86 7.13 -13.68
CA GLU A 86 8.49 5.74 -13.39
C GLU A 86 9.71 4.89 -12.98
N ILE A 87 10.79 4.93 -13.76
CA ILE A 87 12.00 4.16 -13.45
C ILE A 87 12.90 4.81 -12.37
N GLY A 88 12.51 5.97 -11.83
CA GLY A 88 13.25 6.71 -10.81
C GLY A 88 14.46 7.47 -11.34
N ALA A 89 14.55 7.71 -12.65
CA ALA A 89 15.63 8.50 -13.25
C ALA A 89 15.50 10.00 -12.95
N VAL A 90 14.27 10.50 -12.79
CA VAL A 90 13.97 11.88 -12.38
C VAL A 90 13.07 11.92 -11.14
N ASP A 91 13.15 13.02 -10.37
CA ASP A 91 12.26 13.28 -9.23
C ASP A 91 10.95 13.96 -9.66
N GLU A 92 10.08 14.27 -8.69
CA GLU A 92 8.78 14.94 -8.94
C GLU A 92 8.93 16.33 -9.57
N SER A 93 10.09 16.98 -9.40
CA SER A 93 10.40 18.27 -10.01
C SER A 93 11.03 18.14 -11.42
N GLY A 94 11.15 16.91 -11.93
CA GLY A 94 11.76 16.62 -13.22
C GLY A 94 13.30 16.72 -13.20
N LYS A 95 13.95 16.69 -12.04
CA LYS A 95 15.42 16.76 -11.92
C LYS A 95 16.04 15.37 -11.89
N LEU A 96 17.24 15.25 -12.46
CA LEU A 96 17.97 14.00 -12.56
C LEU A 96 18.43 13.48 -11.18
N THR A 97 18.01 12.26 -10.83
CA THR A 97 18.37 11.60 -9.56
C THR A 97 19.77 10.97 -9.64
N PRO A 98 20.36 10.52 -8.50
CA PRO A 98 21.58 9.71 -8.53
C PRO A 98 21.44 8.43 -9.36
N LEU A 99 20.26 7.80 -9.33
CA LEU A 99 19.93 6.65 -10.16
C LEU A 99 19.88 7.04 -11.64
N GLY A 100 19.22 8.15 -11.99
CA GLY A 100 19.18 8.68 -13.36
C GLY A 100 20.56 8.93 -13.95
N ARG A 101 21.51 9.44 -13.15
CA ARG A 101 22.91 9.60 -13.57
C ARG A 101 23.62 8.28 -13.86
N ARG A 102 23.30 7.21 -13.11
CA ARG A 102 23.83 5.87 -13.41
C ARG A 102 23.21 5.33 -14.70
N LEU A 103 21.90 5.49 -14.87
CA LEU A 103 21.17 5.05 -16.07
C LEU A 103 21.70 5.72 -17.35
N ALA A 104 21.95 7.03 -17.31
CA ALA A 104 22.42 7.78 -18.46
C ALA A 104 23.80 7.34 -18.99
N LYS A 105 24.58 6.59 -18.20
CA LYS A 105 25.87 6.03 -18.64
C LYS A 105 25.72 4.78 -19.51
N LEU A 106 24.54 4.16 -19.53
CA LEU A 106 24.27 2.97 -20.32
C LEU A 106 23.61 3.40 -21.65
N PRO A 107 24.20 3.12 -22.82
CA PRO A 107 23.67 3.52 -24.12
C PRO A 107 22.58 2.55 -24.61
N VAL A 108 21.55 2.34 -23.80
CA VAL A 108 20.40 1.44 -24.08
C VAL A 108 19.10 2.12 -23.68
N ASP A 109 17.95 1.50 -23.98
CA ASP A 109 16.66 2.00 -23.51
C ASP A 109 16.67 2.18 -21.98
N PRO A 110 16.15 3.30 -21.42
CA PRO A 110 16.18 3.56 -19.98
C PRO A 110 15.53 2.48 -19.12
N ARG A 111 14.49 1.78 -19.60
CA ARG A 111 13.85 0.66 -18.88
C ARG A 111 14.79 -0.54 -18.82
N ILE A 112 15.46 -0.86 -19.92
CA ILE A 112 16.48 -1.91 -19.97
C ILE A 112 17.67 -1.56 -19.08
N ALA A 113 18.17 -0.33 -19.15
CA ALA A 113 19.20 0.17 -18.25
C ALA A 113 18.79 0.02 -16.77
N ARG A 114 17.52 0.29 -16.45
CA ARG A 114 16.97 0.13 -15.10
C ARG A 114 16.95 -1.32 -14.64
N MET A 115 16.61 -2.25 -15.53
CA MET A 115 16.66 -3.70 -15.26
C MET A 115 18.10 -4.16 -14.99
N ILE A 116 19.05 -3.71 -15.81
CA ILE A 116 20.48 -4.06 -15.68
C ILE A 116 21.05 -3.57 -14.35
N LEU A 117 20.79 -2.31 -13.97
CA LEU A 117 21.25 -1.78 -12.68
C LEU A 117 20.62 -2.53 -11.50
N ALA A 118 19.32 -2.81 -11.56
CA ALA A 118 18.65 -3.60 -10.52
C ALA A 118 19.25 -5.01 -10.42
N ALA A 119 19.57 -5.64 -11.55
CA ALA A 119 20.14 -6.98 -11.59
C ALA A 119 21.56 -7.05 -11.02
N HIS A 120 22.33 -5.96 -11.15
CA HIS A 120 23.62 -5.84 -10.46
C HIS A 120 23.44 -5.84 -8.94
N ASP A 121 22.48 -5.04 -8.44
CA ASP A 121 22.21 -4.92 -7.01
C ASP A 121 21.60 -6.21 -6.42
N GLU A 122 20.76 -6.93 -7.18
CA GLU A 122 20.13 -8.22 -6.81
C GLU A 122 21.05 -9.44 -7.05
N GLY A 123 22.21 -9.26 -7.71
CA GLY A 123 23.17 -10.33 -7.97
C GLY A 123 22.77 -11.33 -9.07
N CYS A 124 21.91 -10.92 -10.02
CA CYS A 124 21.41 -11.71 -11.16
C CYS A 124 21.75 -11.07 -12.53
N LEU A 125 22.84 -10.30 -12.58
CA LEU A 125 23.24 -9.53 -13.77
C LEU A 125 23.40 -10.39 -15.03
N HIS A 126 23.97 -11.59 -14.92
CA HIS A 126 24.22 -12.44 -16.09
C HIS A 126 22.92 -12.87 -16.77
N GLU A 127 21.94 -13.30 -15.98
CA GLU A 127 20.61 -13.70 -16.41
C GLU A 127 19.86 -12.53 -17.04
N VAL A 128 19.90 -11.37 -16.39
CA VAL A 128 19.17 -10.19 -16.87
C VAL A 128 19.80 -9.60 -18.12
N LEU A 129 21.11 -9.72 -18.34
CA LEU A 129 21.73 -9.35 -19.62
C LEU A 129 21.23 -10.22 -20.78
N ILE A 130 21.08 -11.53 -20.56
CA ILE A 130 20.50 -12.43 -21.57
C ILE A 130 19.05 -12.01 -21.88
N ILE A 131 18.27 -11.74 -20.84
CA ILE A 131 16.87 -11.30 -20.97
C ILE A 131 16.78 -9.95 -21.67
N ALA A 132 17.57 -8.95 -21.25
CA ALA A 132 17.62 -7.61 -21.83
C ALA A 132 17.91 -7.68 -23.33
N ALA A 133 18.93 -8.45 -23.73
CA ALA A 133 19.25 -8.66 -25.14
C ALA A 133 18.11 -9.34 -25.91
N ALA A 134 17.31 -10.18 -25.25
CA ALA A 134 16.15 -10.84 -25.87
C ALA A 134 14.99 -9.87 -26.11
N LEU A 135 14.85 -8.83 -25.26
CA LEU A 135 13.80 -7.82 -25.37
C LEU A 135 14.09 -6.78 -26.45
N GLU A 136 15.35 -6.63 -26.86
CA GLU A 136 15.81 -5.72 -27.92
C GLU A 136 15.66 -6.31 -29.33
N ILE A 137 15.28 -7.60 -29.44
CA ILE A 137 15.09 -8.28 -30.72
C ILE A 137 13.65 -8.78 -30.88
N ASP A 138 13.27 -9.01 -32.13
CA ASP A 138 12.09 -9.81 -32.42
C ASP A 138 12.23 -11.24 -31.84
N ASP A 139 11.11 -11.83 -31.40
CA ASP A 139 11.10 -13.20 -30.89
C ASP A 139 11.75 -14.18 -31.90
N PRO A 140 12.79 -14.94 -31.51
CA PRO A 140 13.46 -15.88 -32.40
C PRO A 140 12.61 -17.11 -32.73
N ARG A 141 11.53 -17.37 -32.00
CA ARG A 141 10.62 -18.49 -32.24
C ARG A 141 9.74 -18.23 -33.46
N LEU A 142 9.74 -19.18 -34.38
CA LEU A 142 8.91 -19.16 -35.58
C LEU A 142 7.71 -20.06 -35.38
N ARG A 143 6.50 -19.58 -35.72
CA ARG A 143 5.28 -20.39 -35.66
C ARG A 143 4.52 -20.31 -36.98
N PRO A 144 4.99 -21.01 -38.04
CA PRO A 144 4.31 -21.03 -39.33
C PRO A 144 2.88 -21.57 -39.18
N PRO A 145 1.85 -20.95 -39.79
CA PRO A 145 0.46 -21.39 -39.63
C PRO A 145 0.23 -22.86 -39.98
N GLU A 146 0.90 -23.35 -41.03
CA GLU A 146 0.78 -24.73 -41.53
C GLU A 146 1.43 -25.77 -40.60
N ARG A 147 2.39 -25.35 -39.77
CA ARG A 147 3.17 -26.24 -38.88
C ARG A 147 3.12 -25.76 -37.43
N ALA A 148 1.99 -25.18 -37.06
CA ALA A 148 1.81 -24.52 -35.77
C ALA A 148 1.95 -25.49 -34.58
N GLU A 149 1.38 -26.69 -34.69
CA GLU A 149 1.42 -27.71 -33.63
C GLU A 149 2.84 -28.26 -33.42
N GLU A 150 3.58 -28.52 -34.50
CA GLU A 150 4.98 -28.97 -34.42
C GLU A 150 5.87 -27.89 -33.78
N ALA A 151 5.66 -26.62 -34.14
CA ALA A 151 6.37 -25.50 -33.54
C ALA A 151 6.05 -25.37 -32.04
N ASP A 152 4.78 -25.48 -31.66
CA ASP A 152 4.36 -25.42 -30.26
C ASP A 152 4.96 -26.56 -29.42
N LEU A 153 5.08 -27.77 -29.99
CA LEU A 153 5.72 -28.91 -29.36
C LEU A 153 7.23 -28.67 -29.17
N ALA A 154 7.91 -28.17 -30.20
CA ALA A 154 9.34 -27.85 -30.12
C ALA A 154 9.60 -26.75 -29.07
N HIS A 155 8.75 -25.73 -29.01
CA HIS A 155 8.91 -24.60 -28.08
C HIS A 155 8.46 -24.93 -26.66
N ALA A 156 7.75 -26.03 -26.42
CA ALA A 156 7.32 -26.45 -25.10
C ALA A 156 8.52 -26.66 -24.15
N ALA A 157 9.66 -27.10 -24.67
CA ALA A 157 10.91 -27.27 -23.90
C ALA A 157 11.41 -25.96 -23.27
N PHE A 158 11.10 -24.81 -23.87
CA PHE A 158 11.52 -23.50 -23.40
C PHE A 158 10.50 -22.84 -22.49
N ARG A 159 9.32 -23.44 -22.26
CA ARG A 159 8.31 -22.85 -21.38
C ARG A 159 8.74 -22.97 -19.91
N HIS A 160 8.45 -21.93 -19.14
CA HIS A 160 8.54 -21.97 -17.69
C HIS A 160 7.17 -21.55 -17.13
N PRO A 161 6.59 -22.32 -16.18
CA PRO A 161 5.19 -22.17 -15.77
C PRO A 161 4.87 -20.82 -15.12
N ASP A 162 5.88 -20.17 -14.53
CA ASP A 162 5.72 -18.88 -13.84
C ASP A 162 6.43 -17.71 -14.53
N SER A 163 7.11 -17.90 -15.67
CA SER A 163 7.85 -16.81 -16.30
C SER A 163 8.29 -17.06 -17.75
N ASP A 164 7.86 -16.21 -18.67
CA ASP A 164 8.41 -16.19 -20.04
C ASP A 164 9.87 -15.70 -20.06
N PHE A 165 10.26 -14.83 -19.13
CA PHE A 165 11.64 -14.34 -19.02
C PHE A 165 12.62 -15.48 -18.69
N LEU A 166 12.24 -16.39 -17.77
CA LEU A 166 13.01 -17.61 -17.51
C LEU A 166 12.96 -18.59 -18.70
N GLY A 167 11.92 -18.50 -19.53
CA GLY A 167 11.86 -19.22 -20.80
C GLY A 167 12.91 -18.78 -21.80
N TYR A 168 13.25 -17.48 -21.85
CA TYR A 168 14.39 -17.00 -22.64
C TYR A 168 15.71 -17.59 -22.16
N LEU A 169 15.91 -17.73 -20.85
CA LEU A 169 17.12 -18.37 -20.31
C LEU A 169 17.25 -19.83 -20.79
N LYS A 170 16.15 -20.60 -20.77
CA LYS A 170 16.13 -21.98 -21.30
C LYS A 170 16.46 -22.02 -22.79
N LEU A 171 15.87 -21.13 -23.58
CA LEU A 171 16.12 -21.05 -25.02
C LEU A 171 17.57 -20.65 -25.31
N TRP A 172 18.12 -19.72 -24.54
CA TRP A 172 19.51 -19.31 -24.62
C TRP A 172 20.46 -20.48 -24.35
N ASP A 173 20.22 -21.23 -23.27
CA ASP A 173 21.05 -22.40 -22.93
C ASP A 173 21.00 -23.48 -24.02
N PHE A 174 19.82 -23.71 -24.58
CA PHE A 174 19.65 -24.62 -25.71
C PHE A 174 20.47 -24.16 -26.93
N TYR A 175 20.36 -22.89 -27.31
CA TYR A 175 21.12 -22.34 -28.44
C TYR A 175 22.63 -22.39 -28.21
N GLN A 176 23.10 -22.01 -27.03
CA GLN A 176 24.53 -22.01 -26.68
C GLN A 176 25.10 -23.44 -26.67
N ASN A 177 24.34 -24.42 -26.19
CA ASN A 177 24.71 -25.83 -26.25
C ASN A 177 24.87 -26.31 -27.70
N LEU A 178 23.90 -26.00 -28.59
CA LEU A 178 24.01 -26.33 -30.00
C LEU A 178 25.21 -25.64 -30.66
N LYS A 179 25.41 -24.34 -30.40
CA LYS A 179 26.50 -23.53 -30.94
C LYS A 179 27.87 -24.06 -30.54
N SER A 180 28.01 -24.62 -29.34
CA SER A 180 29.27 -25.21 -28.86
C SER A 180 29.66 -26.53 -29.54
N LYS A 181 28.67 -27.24 -30.12
CA LYS A 181 28.84 -28.60 -30.66
C LYS A 181 28.78 -28.69 -32.18
N LEU A 182 28.08 -27.76 -32.82
CA LEU A 182 27.74 -27.84 -34.24
C LEU A 182 28.55 -26.84 -35.07
N SER A 183 28.90 -27.24 -36.29
CA SER A 183 29.38 -26.28 -37.30
C SER A 183 28.27 -25.29 -37.68
N ARG A 184 28.63 -24.14 -38.26
CA ARG A 184 27.67 -23.10 -38.65
C ARG A 184 26.50 -23.61 -39.50
N ASN A 185 26.77 -24.45 -40.50
CA ASN A 185 25.73 -24.99 -41.38
C ASN A 185 24.83 -25.99 -40.65
N GLN A 186 25.39 -26.81 -39.75
CA GLN A 186 24.62 -27.73 -38.93
C GLN A 186 23.76 -26.97 -37.90
N LEU A 187 24.30 -25.91 -37.30
CA LEU A 187 23.59 -25.05 -36.37
C LEU A 187 22.38 -24.39 -37.04
N GLN A 188 22.55 -23.83 -38.24
CA GLN A 188 21.44 -23.25 -38.99
C GLN A 188 20.32 -24.27 -39.27
N LYS A 189 20.69 -25.49 -39.69
CA LYS A 189 19.72 -26.58 -39.88
C LYS A 189 19.04 -26.98 -38.57
N ALA A 190 19.78 -27.09 -37.46
CA ALA A 190 19.23 -27.42 -36.15
C ALA A 190 18.26 -26.34 -35.65
N CYS A 191 18.58 -25.05 -35.82
CA CYS A 191 17.65 -23.97 -35.51
C CYS A 191 16.36 -24.09 -36.33
N GLN A 192 16.47 -24.33 -37.65
CA GLN A 192 15.31 -24.49 -38.51
C GLN A 192 14.44 -25.69 -38.12
N GLN A 193 15.06 -26.82 -37.76
CA GLN A 193 14.35 -28.03 -37.28
C GLN A 193 13.57 -27.78 -35.97
N ASN A 194 14.05 -26.86 -35.12
CA ASN A 194 13.39 -26.48 -33.87
C ASN A 194 12.50 -25.23 -34.02
N PHE A 195 12.19 -24.83 -35.25
CA PHE A 195 11.39 -23.63 -35.54
C PHE A 195 11.97 -22.36 -34.90
N LEU A 196 13.28 -22.17 -35.03
CA LEU A 196 14.00 -20.99 -34.53
C LEU A 196 14.68 -20.27 -35.70
N SER A 197 14.60 -18.94 -35.69
CA SER A 197 15.33 -18.09 -36.63
C SER A 197 16.81 -18.01 -36.23
N TYR A 198 17.68 -18.63 -37.03
CA TYR A 198 19.13 -18.58 -36.81
C TYR A 198 19.67 -17.14 -36.78
N ASN A 199 19.15 -16.25 -37.64
CA ASN A 199 19.61 -14.87 -37.72
C ASN A 199 19.27 -14.09 -36.44
N ARG A 200 18.04 -14.24 -35.91
CA ARG A 200 17.62 -13.60 -34.65
C ARG A 200 18.36 -14.14 -33.45
N LEU A 201 18.65 -15.45 -33.40
CA LEU A 201 19.48 -16.04 -32.34
C LEU A 201 20.92 -15.53 -32.39
N ARG A 202 21.48 -15.32 -33.58
CA ARG A 202 22.80 -14.72 -33.73
C ARG A 202 22.80 -13.27 -33.24
N GLU A 203 21.82 -12.48 -33.69
CA GLU A 203 21.63 -11.09 -33.27
C GLU A 203 21.48 -10.97 -31.74
N TRP A 204 20.68 -11.85 -31.12
CA TRP A 204 20.58 -11.94 -29.66
C TRP A 204 21.96 -12.13 -29.00
N ALA A 205 22.77 -13.05 -29.55
CA ALA A 205 24.10 -13.31 -29.01
C ALA A 205 25.12 -12.21 -29.30
N ASP A 206 24.88 -11.38 -30.30
CA ASP A 206 25.68 -10.20 -30.61
C ASP A 206 25.35 -9.09 -29.60
N ILE A 207 24.06 -8.76 -29.42
CA ILE A 207 23.59 -7.76 -28.43
C ILE A 207 23.99 -8.14 -27.00
N PHE A 208 23.88 -9.42 -26.62
CA PHE A 208 24.33 -9.86 -25.30
C PHE A 208 25.80 -9.53 -25.04
N ARG A 209 26.68 -9.71 -26.04
CA ARG A 209 28.11 -9.40 -25.93
C ARG A 209 28.34 -7.89 -25.81
N GLU A 210 27.62 -7.10 -26.60
CA GLU A 210 27.67 -5.63 -26.51
C GLU A 210 27.24 -5.15 -25.12
N LEU A 211 26.14 -5.68 -24.58
CA LEU A 211 25.71 -5.33 -23.22
C LEU A 211 26.74 -5.77 -22.16
N GLN A 212 27.39 -6.93 -22.32
CA GLN A 212 28.46 -7.37 -21.42
C GLN A 212 29.64 -6.39 -21.41
N GLU A 213 30.05 -5.90 -22.58
CA GLU A 213 31.12 -4.91 -22.71
C GLU A 213 30.73 -3.60 -22.02
N ILE A 214 29.53 -3.08 -22.32
CA ILE A 214 28.98 -1.84 -21.72
C ILE A 214 28.96 -1.91 -20.19
N VAL A 215 28.47 -3.01 -19.61
CA VAL A 215 28.42 -3.13 -18.14
C VAL A 215 29.80 -3.28 -17.52
N GLY A 216 30.73 -3.95 -18.23
CA GLY A 216 32.12 -4.09 -17.81
C GLY A 216 32.84 -2.75 -17.76
N GLU A 217 32.68 -1.91 -18.79
CA GLU A 217 33.20 -0.53 -18.83
C GLU A 217 32.60 0.35 -17.72
N SER A 218 31.34 0.10 -17.36
CA SER A 218 30.66 0.76 -16.25
C SER A 218 31.09 0.28 -14.86
N GLY A 219 32.06 -0.66 -14.77
CA GLY A 219 32.59 -1.20 -13.53
C GLY A 219 31.73 -2.27 -12.85
N MET A 220 30.66 -2.73 -13.51
CA MET A 220 29.83 -3.81 -12.99
C MET A 220 30.47 -5.17 -13.28
N LYS A 221 30.51 -6.03 -12.26
CA LYS A 221 31.11 -7.37 -12.37
C LYS A 221 30.03 -8.39 -12.69
N LEU A 222 30.30 -9.20 -13.71
CA LEU A 222 29.45 -10.34 -14.05
C LEU A 222 29.70 -11.49 -13.07
N GLY A 223 28.72 -11.76 -12.22
CA GLY A 223 28.75 -12.89 -11.29
C GLY A 223 28.51 -14.24 -11.98
N LYS A 224 28.66 -15.33 -11.22
CA LYS A 224 28.22 -16.66 -11.65
C LYS A 224 26.69 -16.69 -11.69
N ARG A 225 26.16 -17.22 -12.80
CA ARG A 225 24.72 -17.48 -12.98
C ARG A 225 24.18 -18.42 -11.91
N ARG A 226 23.05 -18.05 -11.30
CA ARG A 226 22.33 -18.77 -10.24
C ARG A 226 20.90 -19.14 -10.61
N ASP A 227 20.31 -18.44 -11.59
CA ASP A 227 18.91 -18.62 -12.01
C ASP A 227 17.89 -18.43 -10.87
N ASP A 228 18.16 -17.50 -9.95
CA ASP A 228 17.19 -17.11 -8.92
C ASP A 228 16.05 -16.31 -9.54
N ALA A 229 14.91 -16.98 -9.70
CA ALA A 229 13.68 -16.41 -10.25
C ALA A 229 13.25 -15.13 -9.54
N THR A 230 13.39 -15.06 -8.21
CA THR A 230 12.95 -13.92 -7.41
C THR A 230 13.80 -12.69 -7.72
N ALA A 231 15.12 -12.84 -7.68
CA ALA A 231 16.06 -11.76 -8.00
C ALA A 231 15.87 -11.26 -9.44
N ILE A 232 15.70 -12.19 -10.39
CA ILE A 232 15.46 -11.85 -11.81
C ILE A 232 14.15 -11.09 -11.97
N HIS A 233 13.04 -11.56 -11.38
CA HIS A 233 11.74 -10.91 -11.52
C HIS A 233 11.69 -9.54 -10.85
N ARG A 234 12.38 -9.35 -9.71
CA ARG A 234 12.54 -8.04 -9.07
C ARG A 234 13.31 -7.07 -9.97
N ALA A 235 14.40 -7.52 -10.59
CA ALA A 235 15.17 -6.70 -11.52
C ALA A 235 14.38 -6.33 -12.78
N VAL A 236 13.65 -7.28 -13.37
CA VAL A 236 12.74 -7.04 -14.50
C VAL A 236 11.63 -6.06 -14.12
N LEU A 237 11.00 -6.26 -12.96
CA LEU A 237 9.93 -5.40 -12.44
C LEU A 237 10.40 -3.95 -12.29
N ALA A 238 11.64 -3.71 -11.87
CA ALA A 238 12.18 -2.38 -11.68
C ALA A 238 12.16 -1.50 -12.96
N GLY A 239 12.32 -2.09 -14.15
CA GLY A 239 12.22 -1.37 -15.43
C GLY A 239 10.79 -1.32 -16.01
N LEU A 240 9.90 -2.19 -15.54
CA LEU A 240 8.60 -2.46 -16.15
C LEU A 240 7.43 -2.21 -15.19
N LEU A 241 7.59 -1.30 -14.22
CA LEU A 241 6.58 -0.96 -13.20
C LEU A 241 5.21 -0.56 -13.80
N SER A 242 5.20 0.11 -14.95
CA SER A 242 3.99 0.50 -15.69
C SER A 242 3.27 -0.67 -16.36
N ASN A 243 3.92 -1.84 -16.47
CA ASN A 243 3.40 -3.00 -17.18
C ASN A 243 2.96 -4.10 -16.20
N VAL A 244 2.72 -3.73 -14.95
CA VAL A 244 2.16 -4.61 -13.93
C VAL A 244 0.66 -4.78 -14.18
N ALA A 245 0.16 -5.99 -13.98
CA ALA A 245 -1.26 -6.29 -14.04
C ALA A 245 -1.70 -7.21 -12.91
N MET A 246 -2.90 -6.93 -12.38
CA MET A 246 -3.55 -7.73 -11.33
C MET A 246 -4.72 -8.48 -11.92
N ARG A 247 -4.83 -9.77 -11.63
CA ARG A 247 -5.95 -10.61 -12.06
C ARG A 247 -7.24 -10.14 -11.38
N HIS A 248 -8.21 -9.70 -12.18
CA HIS A 248 -9.53 -9.29 -11.72
C HIS A 248 -10.51 -10.47 -11.70
N ASN A 249 -10.53 -11.25 -12.79
CA ASN A 249 -11.35 -12.45 -12.96
C ASN A 249 -10.52 -13.61 -13.53
N ARG A 250 -11.13 -14.77 -13.81
CA ARG A 250 -10.42 -15.99 -14.27
C ARG A 250 -9.47 -15.76 -15.47
N TYR A 251 -9.83 -14.87 -16.40
CA TYR A 251 -9.05 -14.60 -17.62
C TYR A 251 -8.66 -13.13 -17.79
N GLU A 252 -9.24 -12.22 -17.00
CA GLU A 252 -9.13 -10.78 -17.18
C GLU A 252 -8.18 -10.19 -16.13
N TYR A 253 -7.24 -9.39 -16.60
CA TYR A 253 -6.29 -8.65 -15.77
C TYR A 253 -6.55 -7.15 -15.90
N THR A 254 -6.50 -6.45 -14.78
CA THR A 254 -6.47 -4.99 -14.73
C THR A 254 -5.02 -4.54 -14.82
N VAL A 255 -4.69 -3.74 -15.82
CA VAL A 255 -3.34 -3.21 -16.02
C VAL A 255 -3.12 -1.92 -15.23
N ALA A 256 -1.87 -1.61 -14.92
CA ALA A 256 -1.48 -0.33 -14.34
C ALA A 256 -1.95 0.83 -15.24
N GLY A 257 -2.57 1.85 -14.63
CA GLY A 257 -3.22 2.94 -15.36
C GLY A 257 -4.68 2.64 -15.75
N GLY A 258 -5.17 1.44 -15.44
CA GLY A 258 -6.54 1.02 -15.70
C GLY A 258 -6.73 0.34 -17.05
N GLY A 259 -7.94 -0.20 -17.26
CA GLY A 259 -8.26 -0.99 -18.45
C GLY A 259 -8.02 -2.49 -18.26
N LYS A 260 -8.41 -3.25 -19.27
CA LYS A 260 -8.48 -4.71 -19.23
C LYS A 260 -7.52 -5.31 -20.24
N ALA A 261 -6.79 -6.35 -19.83
CA ALA A 261 -5.93 -7.14 -20.69
C ALA A 261 -6.04 -8.63 -20.37
N TYR A 262 -5.55 -9.45 -21.29
CA TYR A 262 -5.55 -10.91 -21.20
C TYR A 262 -4.12 -11.43 -21.33
N LEU A 263 -3.79 -12.52 -20.65
CA LEU A 263 -2.52 -13.19 -20.91
C LEU A 263 -2.51 -13.74 -22.33
N TRP A 264 -1.40 -13.55 -23.04
CA TRP A 264 -1.19 -14.17 -24.35
C TRP A 264 -1.26 -15.72 -24.23
N PRO A 265 -2.06 -16.42 -25.06
CA PRO A 265 -2.22 -17.87 -24.96
C PRO A 265 -0.93 -18.69 -25.11
N GLY A 266 0.04 -18.15 -25.85
CA GLY A 266 1.36 -18.80 -26.03
C GLY A 266 2.33 -18.60 -24.88
N SER A 267 1.97 -17.81 -23.87
CA SER A 267 2.80 -17.56 -22.68
C SER A 267 2.88 -18.80 -21.78
N GLY A 268 4.05 -19.05 -21.19
CA GLY A 268 4.25 -20.09 -20.18
C GLY A 268 3.38 -19.89 -18.93
N VAL A 269 3.03 -18.64 -18.59
CA VAL A 269 2.18 -18.33 -17.44
C VAL A 269 0.68 -18.48 -17.71
N PHE A 270 0.29 -18.72 -18.96
CA PHE A 270 -1.12 -18.78 -19.36
C PHE A 270 -1.90 -19.89 -18.62
N GLN A 271 -1.24 -21.00 -18.25
CA GLN A 271 -1.89 -22.07 -17.51
C GLN A 271 -2.13 -21.71 -16.05
N ASN A 272 -1.09 -21.22 -15.37
CA ASN A 272 -1.10 -20.90 -13.94
C ASN A 272 -1.93 -19.66 -13.61
N LYS A 273 -1.98 -18.67 -14.53
CA LYS A 273 -2.75 -17.42 -14.38
C LYS A 273 -2.52 -16.76 -13.00
N PRO A 274 -1.27 -16.43 -12.63
CA PRO A 274 -0.96 -15.86 -11.32
C PRO A 274 -1.75 -14.58 -11.03
N SER A 275 -1.99 -14.29 -9.76
CA SER A 275 -2.77 -13.11 -9.34
C SER A 275 -2.11 -11.78 -9.74
N TRP A 276 -0.80 -11.74 -9.84
CA TRP A 276 -0.02 -10.58 -10.24
C TRP A 276 1.03 -10.98 -11.27
N VAL A 277 1.15 -10.16 -12.30
CA VAL A 277 2.16 -10.31 -13.35
C VAL A 277 2.83 -8.99 -13.69
N VAL A 278 4.07 -9.09 -14.16
CA VAL A 278 4.72 -8.04 -14.96
C VAL A 278 4.83 -8.55 -16.40
N ALA A 279 4.57 -7.68 -17.37
CA ALA A 279 4.72 -7.97 -18.80
C ALA A 279 5.78 -7.09 -19.45
N ALA A 280 6.53 -7.61 -20.43
CA ALA A 280 7.41 -6.77 -21.23
C ALA A 280 6.61 -5.87 -22.17
N GLU A 281 5.52 -6.40 -22.74
CA GLU A 281 4.72 -5.70 -23.76
C GLU A 281 3.22 -5.82 -23.49
N LEU A 282 2.50 -4.75 -23.86
CA LEU A 282 1.05 -4.72 -23.96
C LEU A 282 0.67 -4.46 -25.43
N VAL A 283 0.14 -5.47 -26.11
CA VAL A 283 -0.16 -5.40 -27.56
C VAL A 283 -1.66 -5.44 -27.79
N GLU A 284 -2.16 -4.55 -28.66
CA GLU A 284 -3.57 -4.48 -29.05
C GLU A 284 -3.76 -4.99 -30.49
N THR A 285 -4.49 -6.10 -30.64
CA THR A 285 -4.85 -6.65 -31.97
C THR A 285 -6.36 -6.61 -32.16
N GLY A 286 -7.09 -7.53 -31.52
CA GLY A 286 -8.55 -7.45 -31.32
C GLY A 286 -8.95 -7.35 -29.84
N ARG A 287 -8.04 -7.76 -28.95
CA ARG A 287 -8.07 -7.52 -27.50
C ARG A 287 -6.67 -7.10 -27.09
N ARG A 288 -6.54 -6.48 -25.92
CA ARG A 288 -5.24 -6.18 -25.32
C ARG A 288 -4.64 -7.44 -24.70
N TYR A 289 -3.45 -7.80 -25.13
CA TYR A 289 -2.72 -8.97 -24.65
C TYR A 289 -1.42 -8.56 -23.94
N LEU A 290 -1.19 -9.15 -22.78
CA LEU A 290 0.08 -9.11 -22.06
C LEU A 290 1.00 -10.18 -22.66
N ARG A 291 2.16 -9.76 -23.16
CA ARG A 291 3.18 -10.66 -23.75
C ARG A 291 4.47 -10.61 -22.94
N VAL A 292 5.16 -11.75 -22.91
CA VAL A 292 6.38 -11.97 -22.11
C VAL A 292 6.12 -11.63 -20.65
N CYS A 293 5.45 -12.54 -19.94
CA CYS A 293 4.96 -12.30 -18.59
C CYS A 293 5.75 -13.08 -17.53
N ALA A 294 5.89 -12.51 -16.33
CA ALA A 294 6.34 -13.22 -15.13
C ALA A 294 5.37 -13.00 -13.98
N LYS A 295 5.22 -14.04 -13.13
CA LYS A 295 4.60 -13.91 -11.82
C LYS A 295 5.44 -12.97 -10.95
N ILE A 296 4.80 -12.08 -10.20
CA ILE A 296 5.46 -11.21 -9.23
C ILE A 296 4.77 -11.26 -7.87
N ASP A 297 5.49 -10.88 -6.82
CA ASP A 297 4.89 -10.52 -5.54
C ASP A 297 4.61 -8.99 -5.53
N PRO A 298 3.37 -8.54 -5.25
CA PRO A 298 3.08 -7.11 -5.15
C PRO A 298 3.92 -6.40 -4.08
N ALA A 299 4.36 -7.07 -3.01
CA ALA A 299 5.17 -6.45 -1.95
C ALA A 299 6.47 -5.81 -2.50
N TRP A 300 7.05 -6.37 -3.56
CA TRP A 300 8.26 -5.84 -4.19
C TRP A 300 8.06 -4.44 -4.79
N VAL A 301 6.83 -4.09 -5.18
CA VAL A 301 6.53 -2.78 -5.77
C VAL A 301 6.75 -1.65 -4.76
N GLU A 302 6.36 -1.85 -3.49
CA GLU A 302 6.51 -0.82 -2.45
C GLU A 302 8.00 -0.53 -2.17
N GLU A 303 8.85 -1.57 -2.24
CA GLU A 303 10.31 -1.43 -2.08
C GLU A 303 10.99 -0.80 -3.29
N LEU A 304 10.62 -1.22 -4.51
CA LEU A 304 11.27 -0.79 -5.75
C LEU A 304 10.86 0.61 -6.19
N ALA A 305 9.67 1.06 -5.83
CA ALA A 305 9.08 2.31 -6.31
C ALA A 305 8.33 3.10 -5.24
N PRO A 306 8.99 3.49 -4.13
CA PRO A 306 8.36 4.27 -3.06
C PRO A 306 7.84 5.63 -3.55
N HIS A 307 8.41 6.19 -4.62
CA HIS A 307 8.00 7.46 -5.24
C HIS A 307 6.75 7.37 -6.11
N LEU A 308 6.31 6.16 -6.48
CA LEU A 308 5.11 5.95 -7.31
C LEU A 308 3.89 5.51 -6.51
N VAL A 309 4.10 4.91 -5.34
CA VAL A 309 3.00 4.38 -4.54
C VAL A 309 2.24 5.50 -3.83
N LYS A 310 0.92 5.39 -3.85
CA LYS A 310 0.03 6.28 -3.10
C LYS A 310 -0.48 5.55 -1.87
N LYS A 311 -0.27 6.15 -0.70
CA LYS A 311 -0.72 5.66 0.60
C LYS A 311 -1.99 6.40 1.00
N ALA A 312 -3.01 5.64 1.39
CA ALA A 312 -4.25 6.16 1.96
C ALA A 312 -4.48 5.47 3.30
N TYR A 313 -4.94 6.24 4.29
CA TYR A 313 -5.21 5.76 5.64
C TYR A 313 -6.71 5.86 5.89
N VAL A 314 -7.33 4.76 6.30
CA VAL A 314 -8.78 4.64 6.49
C VAL A 314 -9.10 3.92 7.78
N ASP A 315 -10.29 4.18 8.30
CA ASP A 315 -10.86 3.59 9.51
C ASP A 315 -9.90 3.61 10.72
N PRO A 316 -9.55 4.79 11.28
CA PRO A 316 -8.84 4.87 12.55
C PRO A 316 -9.62 4.16 13.67
N PHE A 317 -8.91 3.40 14.51
CA PHE A 317 -9.52 2.67 15.63
C PHE A 317 -8.55 2.56 16.81
N TRP A 318 -9.09 2.54 18.03
CA TRP A 318 -8.28 2.30 19.23
C TRP A 318 -7.95 0.81 19.35
N SER A 319 -6.70 0.48 19.72
CA SER A 319 -6.32 -0.90 20.00
C SER A 319 -5.83 -1.05 21.43
N ARG A 320 -6.70 -1.60 22.30
CA ARG A 320 -6.37 -1.97 23.68
C ARG A 320 -5.12 -2.84 23.80
N ARG A 321 -4.89 -3.75 22.84
CA ARG A 321 -3.70 -4.62 22.82
C ARG A 321 -2.40 -3.84 22.67
N TYR A 322 -2.38 -2.79 21.86
CA TYR A 322 -1.19 -1.97 21.60
C TYR A 322 -1.14 -0.71 22.46
N GLY A 323 -2.24 -0.35 23.14
CA GLY A 323 -2.34 0.91 23.88
C GLY A 323 -2.16 2.13 22.97
N ALA A 324 -2.62 2.03 21.72
CA ALA A 324 -2.39 3.05 20.70
C ALA A 324 -3.54 3.10 19.70
N ALA A 325 -3.73 4.29 19.10
CA ALA A 325 -4.57 4.45 17.93
C ALA A 325 -3.91 3.80 16.71
N MET A 326 -4.67 2.96 16.03
CA MET A 326 -4.26 2.22 14.84
C MET A 326 -5.09 2.68 13.65
N VAL A 327 -4.58 2.46 12.44
CA VAL A 327 -5.28 2.78 11.21
C VAL A 327 -4.99 1.72 10.15
N TYR A 328 -5.90 1.56 9.19
CA TYR A 328 -5.65 0.71 8.04
C TYR A 328 -5.05 1.52 6.89
N GLU A 329 -3.82 1.19 6.54
CA GLU A 329 -3.10 1.71 5.38
C GLU A 329 -3.43 0.87 4.14
N LYS A 330 -3.79 1.55 3.06
CA LYS A 330 -3.95 1.01 1.71
C LYS A 330 -2.89 1.64 0.82
N VAL A 331 -2.09 0.81 0.15
CA VAL A 331 -1.03 1.23 -0.78
C VAL A 331 -1.43 0.87 -2.20
N THR A 332 -1.38 1.84 -3.10
CA THR A 332 -1.78 1.66 -4.51
C THR A 332 -0.67 2.09 -5.47
N LEU A 333 -0.52 1.36 -6.58
CA LEU A 333 0.37 1.70 -7.70
C LEU A 333 -0.49 1.84 -8.96
N PHE A 334 -0.54 3.03 -9.55
CA PHE A 334 -1.34 3.30 -10.76
C PHE A 334 -2.80 2.80 -10.69
N GLY A 335 -3.42 2.89 -9.51
CA GLY A 335 -4.79 2.42 -9.25
C GLY A 335 -4.90 0.95 -8.83
N LEU A 336 -3.84 0.15 -8.96
CA LEU A 336 -3.82 -1.24 -8.50
C LEU A 336 -3.52 -1.32 -6.99
N PRO A 337 -4.27 -2.11 -6.19
CA PRO A 337 -4.06 -2.23 -4.75
C PRO A 337 -2.90 -3.16 -4.42
N VAL A 338 -1.69 -2.61 -4.27
CA VAL A 338 -0.47 -3.36 -3.90
C VAL A 338 -0.59 -3.93 -2.49
N VAL A 339 -0.97 -3.08 -1.54
CA VAL A 339 -1.29 -3.48 -0.17
C VAL A 339 -2.74 -3.11 0.08
N PRO A 340 -3.68 -4.08 0.05
CA PRO A 340 -5.10 -3.77 0.13
C PRO A 340 -5.49 -3.25 1.52
N ARG A 341 -4.86 -3.80 2.58
CA ARG A 341 -5.13 -3.44 3.97
C ARG A 341 -3.98 -3.87 4.87
N ARG A 342 -3.21 -2.92 5.41
CA ARG A 342 -2.17 -3.14 6.41
C ARG A 342 -2.48 -2.32 7.66
N ARG A 343 -2.46 -2.95 8.84
CA ARG A 343 -2.62 -2.23 10.10
C ARG A 343 -1.31 -1.53 10.44
N THR A 344 -1.35 -0.23 10.67
CA THR A 344 -0.20 0.58 11.06
C THR A 344 -0.58 1.54 12.21
N PRO A 345 0.35 1.98 13.07
CA PRO A 345 0.06 2.99 14.07
C PRO A 345 -0.40 4.31 13.42
N LEU A 346 -1.41 4.96 14.00
CA LEU A 346 -1.89 6.26 13.54
C LEU A 346 -0.96 7.40 13.94
N GLY A 347 -0.27 7.28 15.08
CA GLY A 347 0.57 8.33 15.66
C GLY A 347 1.51 9.04 14.68
N PRO A 348 2.35 8.34 13.90
CA PRO A 348 3.23 8.98 12.92
C PRO A 348 2.53 9.64 11.72
N VAL A 349 1.26 9.29 11.47
CA VAL A 349 0.48 9.77 10.33
C VAL A 349 -0.37 10.97 10.71
N ASP A 350 -1.08 10.85 11.83
CA ASP A 350 -1.91 11.89 12.43
C ASP A 350 -1.76 11.85 13.95
N PRO A 351 -0.72 12.53 14.49
CA PRO A 351 -0.44 12.56 15.92
C PRO A 351 -1.60 13.15 16.73
N GLN A 352 -2.31 14.12 16.16
CA GLN A 352 -3.39 14.83 16.85
C GLN A 352 -4.58 13.91 17.09
N THR A 353 -5.08 13.25 16.04
CA THR A 353 -6.18 12.29 16.16
C THR A 353 -5.76 11.11 17.04
N ALA A 354 -4.53 10.61 16.88
CA ALA A 354 -4.04 9.51 17.72
C ALA A 354 -4.01 9.87 19.21
N ARG A 355 -3.60 11.10 19.55
CA ARG A 355 -3.64 11.61 20.92
C ARG A 355 -5.07 11.77 21.45
N GLN A 356 -5.99 12.30 20.65
CA GLN A 356 -7.40 12.40 21.06
C GLN A 356 -7.97 11.01 21.37
N MET A 357 -7.66 10.00 20.54
CA MET A 357 -8.07 8.61 20.79
C MET A 357 -7.40 8.00 22.03
N LEU A 358 -6.13 8.31 22.30
CA LEU A 358 -5.46 7.92 23.54
C LEU A 358 -6.19 8.47 24.77
N ILE A 359 -6.58 9.75 24.74
CA ILE A 359 -7.27 10.38 25.86
C ILE A 359 -8.67 9.79 25.99
N GLN A 360 -9.48 9.83 24.92
CA GLN A 360 -10.87 9.40 24.94
C GLN A 360 -11.01 7.90 25.23
N HIS A 361 -10.47 7.05 24.35
CA HIS A 361 -10.64 5.60 24.48
C HIS A 361 -9.68 5.01 25.52
N GLY A 362 -8.43 5.45 25.51
CA GLY A 362 -7.42 4.93 26.42
C GLY A 362 -7.69 5.33 27.88
N LEU A 363 -7.75 6.63 28.17
CA LEU A 363 -7.74 7.14 29.55
C LEU A 363 -9.14 7.33 30.14
N VAL A 364 -10.06 7.95 29.38
CA VAL A 364 -11.42 8.27 29.86
C VAL A 364 -12.30 7.02 29.88
N GLU A 365 -12.40 6.29 28.76
CA GLU A 365 -13.17 5.04 28.67
C GLU A 365 -12.46 3.85 29.35
N GLY A 366 -11.17 4.00 29.67
CA GLY A 366 -10.40 3.00 30.39
C GLY A 366 -10.01 1.77 29.54
N GLU A 367 -9.95 1.91 28.21
CA GLU A 367 -9.56 0.83 27.31
C GLU A 367 -8.03 0.66 27.17
N ILE A 368 -7.26 1.29 28.04
CA ILE A 368 -5.81 1.12 28.11
C ILE A 368 -5.45 0.06 29.16
N ASN A 369 -4.51 -0.82 28.83
CA ASN A 369 -3.95 -1.76 29.81
C ASN A 369 -2.75 -1.08 30.48
N CYS A 370 -3.00 -0.41 31.59
CA CYS A 370 -2.01 0.38 32.31
C CYS A 370 -2.22 0.23 33.82
N ASP A 371 -1.14 -0.01 34.57
CA ASP A 371 -1.14 -0.09 36.04
C ASP A 371 -0.46 1.12 36.68
N ALA A 372 -0.31 2.23 35.94
CA ALA A 372 0.28 3.45 36.47
C ALA A 372 -0.56 4.02 37.62
N ALA A 373 0.11 4.54 38.65
CA ALA A 373 -0.53 5.00 39.88
C ALA A 373 -1.64 6.02 39.64
N PHE A 374 -1.38 7.03 38.80
CA PHE A 374 -2.37 8.05 38.44
C PHE A 374 -3.63 7.46 37.80
N PHE A 375 -3.47 6.47 36.93
CA PHE A 375 -4.57 5.89 36.19
C PHE A 375 -5.47 5.06 37.11
N VAL A 376 -4.86 4.26 38.00
CA VAL A 376 -5.60 3.51 39.02
C VAL A 376 -6.32 4.45 39.99
N HIS A 377 -5.67 5.53 40.42
CA HIS A 377 -6.26 6.57 41.27
C HIS A 377 -7.47 7.23 40.59
N ASN A 378 -7.31 7.71 39.35
CA ASN A 378 -8.39 8.38 38.61
C ASN A 378 -9.57 7.45 38.34
N GLN A 379 -9.32 6.21 37.94
CA GLN A 379 -10.37 5.20 37.73
C GLN A 379 -11.13 4.90 39.02
N ARG A 380 -10.44 4.87 40.16
CA ARG A 380 -11.09 4.71 41.47
C ARG A 380 -11.93 5.94 41.83
N LEU A 381 -11.38 7.14 41.69
CA LEU A 381 -12.08 8.39 41.98
C LEU A 381 -13.39 8.49 41.16
N VAL A 382 -13.34 8.23 39.86
CA VAL A 382 -14.52 8.26 38.99
C VAL A 382 -15.59 7.26 39.47
N ARG A 383 -15.21 6.02 39.80
CA ARG A 383 -16.14 5.00 40.33
C ARG A 383 -16.73 5.39 41.68
N ASP A 384 -15.93 6.00 42.56
CA ASP A 384 -16.38 6.47 43.87
C ASP A 384 -17.41 7.62 43.69
N MET A 385 -17.17 8.53 42.74
CA MET A 385 -18.10 9.61 42.41
C MET A 385 -19.38 9.11 41.71
N GLU A 386 -19.30 8.12 40.83
CA GLU A 386 -20.46 7.44 40.25
C GLU A 386 -21.32 6.77 41.34
N THR A 387 -20.69 6.14 42.33
CA THR A 387 -21.38 5.55 43.47
C THR A 387 -22.04 6.63 44.34
N ALA A 388 -21.34 7.74 44.59
CA ALA A 388 -21.89 8.89 45.30
C ALA A 388 -23.11 9.48 44.58
N GLN A 389 -23.07 9.58 43.24
CA GLN A 389 -24.17 10.05 42.41
C GLN A 389 -25.44 9.20 42.62
N ILE A 390 -25.28 7.88 42.62
CA ILE A 390 -26.39 6.93 42.84
C ILE A 390 -26.94 7.08 44.26
N LYS A 391 -26.06 7.12 45.28
CA LYS A 391 -26.45 7.27 46.69
C LYS A 391 -27.21 8.57 46.95
N LEU A 392 -26.72 9.69 46.41
CA LEU A 392 -27.32 11.02 46.55
C LEU A 392 -28.54 11.26 45.64
N ARG A 393 -28.79 10.36 44.68
CA ARG A 393 -29.88 10.48 43.69
C ARG A 393 -29.85 11.82 42.92
N ARG A 394 -28.66 12.34 42.63
CA ARG A 394 -28.44 13.58 41.86
C ARG A 394 -27.93 13.23 40.47
N VAL A 395 -28.73 13.41 39.41
CA VAL A 395 -28.33 13.04 38.03
C VAL A 395 -27.16 13.89 37.53
N ASP A 396 -26.98 15.08 38.09
CA ASP A 396 -26.14 16.14 37.57
C ASP A 396 -24.86 16.35 38.38
N LEU A 397 -24.53 15.41 39.27
CA LEU A 397 -23.33 15.48 40.11
C LEU A 397 -22.05 15.39 39.27
N LEU A 398 -21.98 14.42 38.35
CA LEU A 398 -20.81 14.22 37.48
C LEU A 398 -20.76 15.24 36.35
N LEU A 399 -19.57 15.76 36.08
CA LEU A 399 -19.28 16.61 34.92
C LEU A 399 -19.25 15.81 33.59
N GLY A 400 -19.12 14.48 33.68
CA GLY A 400 -19.12 13.56 32.54
C GLY A 400 -17.75 13.37 31.92
N GLN A 401 -17.70 12.59 30.83
CA GLN A 401 -16.46 12.22 30.15
C GLN A 401 -15.72 13.41 29.52
N TRP A 402 -16.44 14.47 29.12
CA TRP A 402 -15.83 15.68 28.55
C TRP A 402 -14.89 16.39 29.52
N ALA A 403 -15.25 16.52 30.80
CA ALA A 403 -14.36 17.14 31.79
C ALA A 403 -13.10 16.30 32.04
N GLN A 404 -13.25 14.97 32.05
CA GLN A 404 -12.11 14.05 32.14
C GLN A 404 -11.19 14.17 30.92
N PHE A 405 -11.77 14.29 29.73
CA PHE A 405 -11.02 14.52 28.50
C PHE A 405 -10.24 15.84 28.57
N ASP A 406 -10.91 16.94 28.91
CA ASP A 406 -10.30 18.27 29.00
C ASP A 406 -9.17 18.32 30.05
N PHE A 407 -9.35 17.63 31.18
CA PHE A 407 -8.31 17.50 32.20
C PHE A 407 -7.01 16.93 31.62
N TYR A 408 -7.12 15.82 30.87
CA TYR A 408 -5.96 15.19 30.23
C TYR A 408 -5.45 16.02 29.05
N ASP A 409 -6.33 16.62 28.26
CA ASP A 409 -5.98 17.40 27.07
C ASP A 409 -5.12 18.61 27.41
N GLN A 410 -5.39 19.28 28.54
CA GLN A 410 -4.62 20.43 28.99
C GLN A 410 -3.21 20.06 29.47
N ARG A 411 -2.98 18.80 29.86
CA ARG A 411 -1.75 18.35 30.54
C ARG A 411 -0.85 17.50 29.66
N ILE A 412 -1.43 16.62 28.85
CA ILE A 412 -0.69 15.69 27.99
C ILE A 412 -0.19 16.43 26.75
N PRO A 413 1.13 16.50 26.50
CA PRO A 413 1.68 17.19 25.33
C PRO A 413 1.22 16.60 23.99
N SER A 414 1.30 17.39 22.93
CA SER A 414 0.88 16.98 21.57
C SER A 414 1.67 15.80 20.98
N HIS A 415 2.91 15.56 21.43
CA HIS A 415 3.74 14.45 20.96
C HIS A 415 3.47 13.12 21.68
N VAL A 416 2.58 13.11 22.68
CA VAL A 416 2.20 11.92 23.43
C VAL A 416 0.89 11.38 22.87
N TYR A 417 0.97 10.33 22.05
CA TYR A 417 -0.18 9.77 21.33
C TYR A 417 -0.34 8.25 21.47
N ASP A 418 0.51 7.60 22.25
CA ASP A 418 0.40 6.18 22.59
C ASP A 418 0.79 5.94 24.06
N LEU A 419 0.48 4.75 24.58
CA LEU A 419 0.77 4.36 25.95
C LEU A 419 2.27 4.42 26.29
N ALA A 420 3.14 4.04 25.35
CA ALA A 420 4.57 4.01 25.59
C ALA A 420 5.14 5.42 25.76
N ALA A 421 4.71 6.36 24.90
CA ALA A 421 5.03 7.77 25.00
C ALA A 421 4.44 8.38 26.27
N LEU A 422 3.22 8.01 26.64
CA LEU A 422 2.54 8.50 27.84
C LEU A 422 3.30 8.12 29.11
N LEU A 423 3.65 6.84 29.28
CA LEU A 423 4.37 6.37 30.46
C LEU A 423 5.76 6.98 30.57
N ARG A 424 6.45 7.15 29.44
CA ARG A 424 7.77 7.80 29.40
C ARG A 424 7.66 9.25 29.85
N TRP A 425 6.76 10.00 29.23
CA TRP A 425 6.54 11.41 29.56
C TRP A 425 6.07 11.59 31.01
N TRP A 426 5.10 10.79 31.46
CA TRP A 426 4.59 10.86 32.83
C TRP A 426 5.69 10.61 33.86
N LYS A 427 6.56 9.63 33.64
CA LYS A 427 7.68 9.35 34.55
C LYS A 427 8.67 10.52 34.65
N GLU A 428 8.92 11.22 33.55
CA GLU A 428 9.78 12.41 33.53
C GLU A 428 9.09 13.59 34.23
N ALA A 429 7.82 13.84 33.91
CA ALA A 429 7.02 14.92 34.47
C ALA A 429 6.79 14.74 35.99
N SER A 430 6.59 13.50 36.44
CA SER A 430 6.37 13.15 37.85
C SER A 430 7.55 13.48 38.76
N ASN A 431 8.75 13.68 38.21
CA ASN A 431 9.88 14.16 39.01
C ASN A 431 9.70 15.61 39.46
N SER A 432 8.96 16.42 38.70
CA SER A 432 8.67 17.82 39.03
C SER A 432 7.33 17.97 39.75
N ASP A 433 6.31 17.26 39.25
CA ASP A 433 4.96 17.25 39.83
C ASP A 433 4.42 15.81 39.86
N PRO A 434 4.52 15.12 41.02
CA PRO A 434 4.06 13.74 41.16
C PRO A 434 2.57 13.56 40.91
N ALA A 435 1.76 14.62 41.09
CA ALA A 435 0.31 14.59 40.98
C ALA A 435 -0.19 15.19 39.65
N ILE A 436 0.69 15.39 38.66
CA ILE A 436 0.36 16.07 37.41
C ILE A 436 -0.87 15.48 36.70
N LEU A 437 -1.05 14.15 36.75
CA LEU A 437 -2.20 13.46 36.17
C LEU A 437 -3.20 12.93 37.22
N ASP A 438 -3.04 13.28 38.50
CA ASP A 438 -3.95 12.81 39.56
C ASP A 438 -5.16 13.75 39.65
N MET A 439 -6.31 13.27 39.17
CA MET A 439 -7.58 14.00 39.25
C MET A 439 -7.98 14.22 40.71
N GLN A 440 -8.60 15.37 40.96
CA GLN A 440 -9.29 15.70 42.21
C GLN A 440 -10.80 15.59 42.03
N ALA A 441 -11.55 15.54 43.14
CA ALA A 441 -13.01 15.47 43.07
C ALA A 441 -13.61 16.63 42.24
N SER A 442 -13.07 17.84 42.40
CA SER A 442 -13.47 19.03 41.62
C SER A 442 -13.31 18.89 40.10
N ASP A 443 -12.45 17.98 39.62
CA ASP A 443 -12.26 17.74 38.19
C ASP A 443 -13.36 16.83 37.59
N VAL A 444 -14.09 16.10 38.45
CA VAL A 444 -15.04 15.06 38.05
C VAL A 444 -16.47 15.40 38.45
N VAL A 445 -16.68 16.17 39.52
CA VAL A 445 -18.02 16.55 40.02
C VAL A 445 -18.22 18.07 40.05
N ARG A 446 -19.48 18.51 39.92
CA ARG A 446 -19.87 19.93 40.04
C ARG A 446 -19.78 20.48 41.46
N GLU A 447 -20.15 19.63 42.42
CA GLU A 447 -20.17 19.93 43.85
C GLU A 447 -19.64 18.69 44.56
N GLU A 448 -18.72 18.88 45.51
CA GLU A 448 -18.16 17.75 46.25
C GLU A 448 -19.23 17.09 47.13
N PRO A 449 -19.32 15.75 47.12
CA PRO A 449 -20.25 15.05 47.99
C PRO A 449 -19.90 15.30 49.47
N PRO A 450 -20.89 15.29 50.38
CA PRO A 450 -20.65 15.45 51.82
C PRO A 450 -19.67 14.40 52.34
N THR A 451 -18.75 14.80 53.22
CA THR A 451 -17.74 13.89 53.81
C THR A 451 -18.34 12.74 54.61
N ASP A 452 -19.58 12.90 55.08
CA ASP A 452 -20.33 11.89 55.84
C ASP A 452 -21.25 11.03 54.96
N ILE A 453 -21.10 11.06 53.63
CA ILE A 453 -21.91 10.27 52.69
C ILE A 453 -21.98 8.78 53.05
N ASN A 454 -20.86 8.17 53.48
CA ASN A 454 -20.83 6.76 53.86
C ASN A 454 -21.57 6.48 55.19
N ARG A 455 -21.70 7.49 56.04
CA ARG A 455 -22.52 7.39 57.26
C ARG A 455 -24.01 7.58 56.94
N GLN A 456 -24.32 8.47 56.00
CA GLN A 456 -25.69 8.71 55.55
C GLN A 456 -26.24 7.58 54.67
N TYR A 457 -25.39 7.00 53.83
CA TYR A 457 -25.70 5.94 52.86
C TYR A 457 -24.66 4.81 52.99
N PRO A 458 -24.75 4.01 54.07
CA PRO A 458 -23.79 2.94 54.35
C PRO A 458 -23.91 1.77 53.36
N ASP A 459 -22.83 1.05 53.12
CA ASP A 459 -22.84 -0.15 52.26
C ASP A 459 -23.45 -1.37 52.96
N HIS A 460 -23.58 -1.31 54.29
CA HIS A 460 -24.15 -2.37 55.10
C HIS A 460 -25.14 -1.81 56.13
N LEU A 461 -26.22 -2.57 56.36
CA LEU A 461 -27.14 -2.37 57.46
C LEU A 461 -26.80 -3.38 58.57
N LEU A 462 -26.49 -2.90 59.77
CA LEU A 462 -26.29 -3.77 60.93
C LEU A 462 -27.64 -4.16 61.53
N VAL A 463 -27.94 -5.47 61.52
CA VAL A 463 -29.09 -6.07 62.19
C VAL A 463 -28.56 -7.13 63.14
N GLU A 464 -28.83 -7.01 64.45
CA GLU A 464 -28.34 -7.96 65.48
C GLU A 464 -26.82 -8.27 65.37
N LYS A 465 -26.02 -7.24 65.04
CA LYS A 465 -24.57 -7.30 64.80
C LYS A 465 -24.12 -8.04 63.53
N VAL A 466 -25.05 -8.47 62.67
CA VAL A 466 -24.75 -9.02 61.35
C VAL A 466 -24.79 -7.89 60.31
N PRO A 467 -23.70 -7.67 59.54
CA PRO A 467 -23.70 -6.69 58.45
C PRO A 467 -24.39 -7.26 57.21
N LEU A 468 -25.56 -6.72 56.88
CA LEU A 468 -26.32 -7.09 55.69
C LEU A 468 -26.03 -6.09 54.55
N PRO A 469 -25.66 -6.55 53.34
CA PRO A 469 -25.27 -5.67 52.24
C PRO A 469 -26.44 -4.87 51.66
N LEU A 470 -26.17 -3.60 51.37
CA LEU A 470 -27.08 -2.65 50.73
C LEU A 470 -26.62 -2.36 49.31
N THR A 471 -27.54 -2.44 48.35
CA THR A 471 -27.32 -2.01 46.96
C THR A 471 -28.19 -0.80 46.67
N TYR A 472 -27.57 0.26 46.14
CA TYR A 472 -28.26 1.48 45.76
C TYR A 472 -28.51 1.49 44.25
N ARG A 473 -29.71 1.89 43.83
CA ARG A 473 -30.03 2.13 42.43
C ARG A 473 -30.85 3.40 42.33
N PHE A 474 -30.50 4.23 41.35
CA PHE A 474 -31.28 5.41 41.03
C PHE A 474 -31.76 5.32 39.59
N GLN A 475 -32.97 4.80 39.43
CA GLN A 475 -33.63 4.68 38.13
C GLN A 475 -35.14 4.83 38.33
N PRO A 476 -35.65 6.08 38.30
CA PRO A 476 -37.08 6.34 38.52
C PRO A 476 -37.97 5.44 37.64
N GLY A 477 -38.95 4.78 38.27
CA GLY A 477 -39.89 3.86 37.60
C GLY A 477 -39.43 2.40 37.51
N HIS A 478 -38.19 2.07 37.89
CA HIS A 478 -37.74 0.69 38.00
C HIS A 478 -38.16 0.06 39.34
N ALA A 479 -38.53 -1.22 39.36
CA ALA A 479 -38.98 -1.92 40.58
C ALA A 479 -37.92 -1.94 41.70
N SER A 480 -36.65 -1.95 41.33
CA SER A 480 -35.49 -1.90 42.24
C SER A 480 -34.95 -0.48 42.47
N ASP A 481 -35.66 0.59 42.09
CA ASP A 481 -35.23 1.96 42.41
C ASP A 481 -35.21 2.19 43.92
N GLY A 482 -34.15 2.84 44.42
CA GLY A 482 -33.93 3.08 45.84
C GLY A 482 -32.87 2.17 46.44
N VAL A 483 -33.13 1.67 47.64
CA VAL A 483 -32.18 0.88 48.43
C VAL A 483 -32.68 -0.54 48.51
N THR A 484 -31.85 -1.50 48.08
CA THR A 484 -32.12 -2.93 48.15
C THR A 484 -31.26 -3.55 49.24
N LEU A 485 -31.88 -4.21 50.23
CA LEU A 485 -31.19 -4.98 51.26
C LEU A 485 -31.16 -6.46 50.82
N THR A 486 -29.98 -7.05 50.72
CA THR A 486 -29.84 -8.49 50.42
C THR A 486 -29.69 -9.27 51.72
N ILE A 487 -30.59 -10.22 51.93
CA ILE A 487 -30.76 -10.93 53.20
C ILE A 487 -30.49 -12.43 52.99
N PRO A 488 -29.51 -13.03 53.69
CA PRO A 488 -29.38 -14.48 53.76
C PRO A 488 -30.59 -15.10 54.45
N VAL A 489 -31.09 -16.23 53.93
CA VAL A 489 -32.32 -16.88 54.41
C VAL A 489 -32.23 -17.21 55.91
N GLU A 490 -31.02 -17.50 56.39
CA GLU A 490 -30.71 -17.84 57.77
C GLU A 490 -30.98 -16.68 58.74
N VAL A 491 -30.85 -15.42 58.30
CA VAL A 491 -30.99 -14.22 59.16
C VAL A 491 -32.37 -13.57 59.01
N PHE A 492 -33.21 -14.08 58.10
CA PHE A 492 -34.52 -13.50 57.80
C PHE A 492 -35.43 -13.38 59.03
N HIS A 493 -35.39 -14.37 59.92
CA HIS A 493 -36.20 -14.41 61.14
C HIS A 493 -35.78 -13.38 62.20
N CYS A 494 -34.57 -12.81 62.09
CA CYS A 494 -34.05 -11.78 62.99
C CYS A 494 -34.40 -10.35 62.54
N LEU A 495 -35.12 -10.19 61.43
CA LEU A 495 -35.48 -8.87 60.89
C LEU A 495 -36.72 -8.30 61.57
N ASP A 496 -36.57 -7.10 62.14
CA ASP A 496 -37.69 -6.28 62.58
C ASP A 496 -38.18 -5.36 61.44
N PRO A 497 -39.43 -5.51 60.96
CA PRO A 497 -40.02 -4.62 59.96
C PRO A 497 -39.97 -3.14 60.36
N GLN A 498 -40.13 -2.83 61.66
CA GLN A 498 -40.09 -1.44 62.14
C GLN A 498 -38.71 -0.82 61.95
N ARG A 499 -37.63 -1.60 62.09
CA ARG A 499 -36.27 -1.14 61.83
C ARG A 499 -36.04 -0.82 60.35
N LEU A 500 -36.61 -1.62 59.45
CA LEU A 500 -36.49 -1.42 57.99
C LEU A 500 -37.25 -0.16 57.53
N ASP A 501 -38.31 0.21 58.23
CA ASP A 501 -39.06 1.44 58.00
C ASP A 501 -38.20 2.71 58.18
N TRP A 502 -37.17 2.68 59.02
CA TRP A 502 -36.28 3.83 59.18
C TRP A 502 -35.32 4.06 57.99
N LEU A 503 -35.32 3.19 56.97
CA LEU A 503 -34.43 3.30 55.81
C LEU A 503 -32.96 3.52 56.23
N VAL A 504 -32.17 4.14 55.34
CA VAL A 504 -30.82 4.64 55.61
C VAL A 504 -30.89 6.10 56.07
N PRO A 505 -29.94 6.58 56.91
CA PRO A 505 -30.02 7.91 57.50
C PRO A 505 -30.19 9.06 56.48
N GLY A 506 -29.52 9.00 55.34
CA GLY A 506 -29.60 10.03 54.28
C GLY A 506 -30.96 10.09 53.56
N MET A 507 -31.83 9.10 53.71
CA MET A 507 -33.18 9.11 53.13
C MET A 507 -34.27 9.47 54.15
N LEU A 508 -33.92 9.57 55.44
CA LEU A 508 -34.88 9.82 56.50
C LEU A 508 -35.55 11.18 56.38
N GLU A 509 -34.78 12.24 56.15
CA GLU A 509 -35.32 13.59 56.02
C GLU A 509 -36.34 13.67 54.89
N GLY A 510 -36.02 13.10 53.73
CA GLY A 510 -36.93 13.02 52.58
C GLY A 510 -38.20 12.22 52.91
N LYS A 511 -38.08 11.07 53.59
CA LYS A 511 -39.24 10.27 54.05
C LYS A 511 -40.10 11.07 55.03
N VAL A 512 -39.51 11.68 56.05
CA VAL A 512 -40.22 12.48 57.06
C VAL A 512 -40.91 13.67 56.41
N ALA A 513 -40.24 14.41 55.53
CA ALA A 513 -40.84 15.51 54.80
C ALA A 513 -42.02 15.06 53.91
N ALA A 514 -41.92 13.90 53.25
CA ALA A 514 -43.01 13.32 52.47
C ALA A 514 -44.19 12.88 53.35
N LEU A 515 -43.92 12.25 54.50
CA LEU A 515 -44.93 11.87 55.50
C LEU A 515 -45.62 13.10 56.09
N ILE A 516 -44.88 14.18 56.37
CA ILE A 516 -45.46 15.44 56.83
C ILE A 516 -46.34 16.05 55.74
N LYS A 517 -45.91 16.03 54.47
CA LYS A 517 -46.69 16.51 53.33
C LYS A 517 -47.98 15.73 53.10
N SER A 518 -48.01 14.44 53.42
CA SER A 518 -49.23 13.62 53.32
C SER A 518 -50.25 13.91 54.43
N LEU A 519 -49.86 14.61 55.49
CA LEU A 519 -50.79 15.04 56.54
C LEU A 519 -51.74 16.17 56.06
N PRO A 520 -52.98 16.21 56.59
CA PRO A 520 -53.91 17.32 56.38
C PRO A 520 -53.27 18.67 56.73
N LYS A 521 -53.59 19.71 55.95
CA LYS A 521 -53.00 21.05 56.06
C LYS A 521 -53.08 21.65 57.47
N GLU A 522 -54.15 21.33 58.22
CA GLU A 522 -54.36 21.79 59.60
C GLU A 522 -53.34 21.23 60.59
N LYS A 523 -52.92 19.97 60.43
CA LYS A 523 -51.91 19.33 61.27
C LYS A 523 -50.50 19.79 60.91
N ARG A 524 -50.23 20.01 59.61
CA ARG A 524 -48.96 20.55 59.12
C ARG A 524 -48.63 21.95 59.64
N ARG A 525 -49.63 22.78 59.92
CA ARG A 525 -49.42 24.15 60.43
C ARG A 525 -48.99 24.21 61.90
N ARG A 526 -49.12 23.11 62.64
CA ARG A 526 -48.82 23.00 64.08
C ARG A 526 -47.52 22.25 64.38
N LEU A 527 -46.92 21.63 63.35
CA LEU A 527 -45.61 20.98 63.37
C LEU A 527 -44.59 21.95 62.76
#